data_AF-A0A9D8ECL9-F1
#
_entry.id   AF-A0A9D8ECL9-F1
#
_cell.length_a   1.000
_cell.length_b   1.000
_cell.length_c   1.000
_cell.angle_alpha   90.00
_cell.angle_beta   90.00
_cell.angle_gamma   90.00
#
_symmetry.space_group_name_H-M   'P 1'
#
loop_
_entity.id
_entity.type
_entity.pdbx_description
1 polymer ?
#
loop_
_entity_poly.entity_id
_entity_poly.type
_entity_poly.pdbx_seq_one_letter_code
_entity_poly.pdbx_strand_id
1 'polypeptide(L)'
;MSGKDENIKLEISLRQTPVEKPVYNILNHFYKDPFTGEDLIPKKKILSLTLNETVAEKLKAAITRKELVIRDYYDLWFISETDFDFTDKKFLSIFKKKLEEEKYRENYSHNFGLDQKSIELLNKQISTELIPVIRIGETFNINKVFKRFNRIMQMAENNSLK
;
A
#
# COMPACT_ATOMS: atom_id res chain seq x y z
N MET A 1 -5.99 17.13 -24.56
CA MET A 1 -4.66 16.63 -24.17
C MET A 1 -3.70 17.80 -24.24
N SER A 2 -3.15 18.26 -23.12
CA SER A 2 -2.06 19.25 -23.16
C SER A 2 -0.84 18.51 -23.69
N GLY A 3 -0.25 18.93 -24.82
CA GLY A 3 0.94 18.31 -25.40
C GLY A 3 2.21 18.50 -24.55
N LYS A 4 2.14 18.15 -23.27
CA LYS A 4 3.27 18.06 -22.36
C LYS A 4 3.87 16.68 -22.49
N ASP A 5 5.19 16.63 -22.60
CA ASP A 5 5.94 15.39 -22.52
C ASP A 5 5.79 14.81 -21.10
N GLU A 6 5.22 13.61 -21.03
CA GLU A 6 5.09 12.85 -19.80
C GLU A 6 6.15 11.74 -19.79
N ASN A 7 6.77 11.51 -18.64
CA ASN A 7 7.83 10.51 -18.49
C ASN A 7 7.33 9.34 -17.64
N ILE A 8 7.56 8.11 -18.10
CA ILE A 8 7.30 6.90 -17.32
C ILE A 8 8.61 6.45 -16.67
N LYS A 9 8.70 6.54 -15.34
CA LYS A 9 9.82 5.96 -14.59
C LYS A 9 9.58 4.46 -14.42
N LEU A 10 10.48 3.64 -14.96
CA LEU A 10 10.50 2.19 -14.74
C LEU A 10 11.53 1.86 -13.67
N GLU A 11 11.10 1.22 -12.58
CA GLU A 11 11.96 0.76 -11.50
C GLU A 11 11.99 -0.77 -11.48
N ILE A 12 13.20 -1.35 -11.50
CA ILE A 12 13.42 -2.79 -11.50
C ILE A 12 14.23 -3.16 -10.27
N SER A 13 13.64 -3.95 -9.37
CA SER A 13 14.30 -4.46 -8.16
C SER A 13 14.56 -5.96 -8.28
N LEU A 14 15.78 -6.38 -7.96
CA LEU A 14 16.21 -7.77 -7.93
C LEU A 14 16.41 -8.29 -6.49
N ARG A 15 15.98 -7.52 -5.48
CA ARG A 15 16.40 -7.75 -4.09
C ARG A 15 15.65 -8.90 -3.40
N GLN A 16 14.38 -9.12 -3.74
CA GLN A 16 13.52 -10.04 -3.00
C GLN A 16 12.64 -10.84 -3.97
N THR A 17 12.60 -12.15 -3.75
CA THR A 17 11.71 -13.04 -4.48
C THR A 17 10.33 -13.00 -3.81
N PRO A 18 9.24 -12.88 -4.58
CA PRO A 18 7.88 -12.99 -4.03
C PRO A 18 7.71 -14.27 -3.22
N VAL A 19 7.07 -14.17 -2.04
CA VAL A 19 6.75 -15.33 -1.21
C VAL A 19 5.69 -16.18 -1.90
N GLU A 20 4.68 -15.53 -2.46
CA GLU A 20 3.70 -16.16 -3.34
C GLU A 20 4.10 -16.08 -4.82
N LYS A 21 3.68 -17.08 -5.61
CA LYS A 21 3.83 -17.01 -7.06
C LYS A 21 3.01 -15.84 -7.62
N PRO A 22 3.56 -15.04 -8.55
CA PRO A 22 2.80 -14.02 -9.26
C PRO A 22 1.55 -14.61 -9.94
N VAL A 23 0.51 -13.79 -10.08
CA VAL A 23 -0.78 -14.16 -10.65
C VAL A 23 -1.15 -13.23 -11.80
N TYR A 24 -1.97 -13.73 -12.73
CA TYR A 24 -2.49 -12.93 -13.83
C TYR A 24 -3.72 -12.14 -13.40
N ASN A 25 -3.58 -10.82 -13.21
CA ASN A 25 -4.66 -9.92 -12.87
C ASN A 25 -5.22 -9.22 -14.10
N ILE A 26 -6.54 -8.96 -14.09
CA ILE A 26 -7.21 -8.21 -15.16
C ILE A 26 -6.82 -6.75 -15.04
N LEU A 27 -6.34 -6.17 -16.14
CA LEU A 27 -6.03 -4.75 -16.23
C LEU A 27 -7.34 -3.96 -16.30
N ASN A 28 -7.54 -3.06 -15.35
CA ASN A 28 -8.64 -2.10 -15.36
C ASN A 28 -8.14 -0.75 -15.91
N HIS A 29 -8.95 -0.13 -16.77
CA HIS A 29 -8.70 1.21 -17.28
C HIS A 29 -10.02 1.98 -17.46
N PHE A 30 -9.91 3.29 -17.68
CA PHE A 30 -11.05 4.19 -17.85
C PHE A 30 -11.27 4.61 -19.31
N TYR A 31 -10.46 4.12 -20.27
CA TYR A 31 -10.67 4.36 -21.70
C TYR A 31 -11.93 3.66 -22.19
N LYS A 32 -13.03 4.41 -22.20
CA LYS A 32 -14.36 3.95 -22.61
C LYS A 32 -14.85 4.76 -23.80
N ASP A 33 -15.65 4.12 -24.64
CA ASP A 33 -16.37 4.77 -25.71
C ASP A 33 -17.39 5.72 -25.05
N PRO A 34 -17.38 7.02 -25.36
CA PRO A 34 -18.26 7.97 -24.70
C PRO A 34 -19.74 7.81 -25.08
N PHE A 35 -20.06 7.10 -26.17
CA PHE A 35 -21.41 6.86 -26.66
C PHE A 35 -21.96 5.51 -26.23
N THR A 36 -21.13 4.45 -26.22
CA THR A 36 -21.57 3.09 -25.86
C THR A 36 -21.24 2.71 -24.41
N GLY A 37 -20.26 3.38 -23.78
CA GLY A 37 -19.75 3.05 -22.45
C GLY A 37 -18.89 1.78 -22.40
N GLU A 38 -18.65 1.15 -23.55
CA GLU A 38 -17.81 -0.04 -23.69
C GLU A 38 -16.32 0.30 -23.59
N ASP A 39 -15.50 -0.66 -23.21
CA ASP A 39 -14.05 -0.47 -23.09
C ASP A 39 -13.43 -0.34 -24.50
N LEU A 40 -12.80 0.82 -24.80
CA LEU A 40 -12.12 1.05 -26.10
C LEU A 40 -10.87 0.19 -26.26
N ILE A 41 -10.23 -0.14 -25.14
CA ILE A 41 -9.06 -1.00 -25.08
C ILE A 41 -9.52 -2.33 -24.48
N PRO A 42 -9.24 -3.48 -25.09
CA PRO A 42 -9.61 -4.75 -24.48
C PRO A 42 -8.91 -4.95 -23.14
N LYS A 43 -9.66 -5.35 -22.11
CA LYS A 43 -9.10 -5.76 -20.81
C LYS A 43 -8.24 -7.00 -20.99
N LYS A 44 -6.91 -6.82 -20.91
CA LYS A 44 -5.93 -7.91 -20.92
C LYS A 44 -5.55 -8.31 -19.50
N LYS A 45 -4.86 -9.44 -19.37
CA LYS A 45 -4.27 -9.87 -18.09
C LYS A 45 -2.77 -9.54 -18.06
N ILE A 46 -2.29 -9.10 -16.91
CA ILE A 46 -0.87 -8.85 -16.64
C ILE A 46 -0.41 -9.70 -15.46
N LEU A 47 0.82 -10.20 -15.53
CA LEU A 47 1.44 -10.89 -14.41
C LEU A 47 1.81 -9.86 -13.34
N SER A 48 1.29 -10.01 -12.13
CA SER A 48 1.62 -9.16 -10.99
C SER A 48 1.71 -9.96 -9.70
N LEU A 49 2.16 -9.31 -8.63
CA LEU A 49 2.08 -9.87 -7.29
C LEU A 49 0.61 -10.15 -6.91
N THR A 50 0.40 -11.10 -6.00
CA THR A 50 -0.91 -11.28 -5.37
C THR A 50 -1.27 -10.05 -4.54
N LEU A 51 -2.55 -9.92 -4.17
CA LEU A 51 -2.98 -8.83 -3.29
C LEU A 51 -2.28 -8.92 -1.93
N ASN A 52 -2.23 -10.10 -1.32
CA ASN A 52 -1.52 -10.32 -0.04
C ASN A 52 -0.06 -9.89 -0.11
N GLU A 53 0.66 -10.28 -1.17
CA GLU A 53 2.07 -9.94 -1.36
C GLU A 53 2.27 -8.43 -1.54
N THR A 54 1.40 -7.78 -2.31
CA THR A 54 1.43 -6.33 -2.58
C THR A 54 1.14 -5.52 -1.33
N VAL A 55 0.11 -5.90 -0.57
CA VAL A 55 -0.25 -5.25 0.69
C VAL A 55 0.85 -5.46 1.73
N ALA A 56 1.46 -6.65 1.77
CA ALA A 56 2.54 -6.94 2.69
C ALA A 56 3.80 -6.13 2.38
N GLU A 57 4.14 -5.93 1.10
CA GLU A 57 5.21 -5.01 0.68
C GLU A 57 4.91 -3.56 1.07
N LYS A 58 3.67 -3.11 0.87
CA LYS A 58 3.24 -1.75 1.23
C LYS A 58 3.35 -1.52 2.75
N LEU A 59 2.87 -2.48 3.53
CA LEU A 59 2.93 -2.44 4.98
C LEU A 59 4.37 -2.47 5.50
N LYS A 60 5.20 -3.35 4.93
CA LYS A 60 6.64 -3.40 5.22
C LYS A 60 7.29 -2.05 4.93
N ALA A 61 7.04 -1.47 3.75
CA ALA A 61 7.60 -0.18 3.36
C ALA A 61 7.21 0.94 4.34
N ALA A 62 5.94 0.99 4.78
CA ALA A 62 5.46 1.98 5.75
C ALA A 62 6.11 1.84 7.15
N ILE A 63 6.71 0.68 7.45
CA ILE A 63 7.34 0.39 8.74
C ILE A 63 8.87 0.52 8.66
N THR A 64 9.50 0.04 7.59
CA THR A 64 10.95 -0.15 7.53
C THR A 64 11.69 0.90 6.70
N ARG A 65 11.01 1.71 5.88
CA ARG A 65 11.68 2.70 5.05
C ARG A 65 12.34 3.78 5.91
N LYS A 66 13.60 4.08 5.58
CA LYS A 66 14.33 5.22 6.15
C LYS A 66 13.71 6.56 5.74
N GLU A 67 13.29 6.66 4.49
CA GLU A 67 12.60 7.83 3.95
C GLU A 67 11.10 7.53 3.88
N LEU A 68 10.37 8.12 4.82
CA LEU A 68 8.93 7.92 4.94
C LEU A 68 8.19 8.61 3.80
N VAL A 69 7.18 7.93 3.26
CA VAL A 69 6.38 8.42 2.15
C VAL A 69 4.90 8.33 2.51
N ILE A 70 4.23 9.48 2.55
CA ILE A 70 2.82 9.60 2.96
C ILE A 70 1.86 8.72 2.13
N ARG A 71 2.20 8.46 0.87
CA ARG A 71 1.40 7.63 -0.05
C ARG A 71 1.28 6.18 0.41
N ASP A 72 2.29 5.63 1.09
CA ASP A 72 2.17 4.26 1.60
C ASP A 72 1.05 4.15 2.65
N TYR A 73 0.90 5.17 3.51
CA TYR A 73 -0.17 5.23 4.52
C TYR A 73 -1.54 5.48 3.89
N TYR A 74 -1.60 6.27 2.81
CA TYR A 74 -2.82 6.46 2.04
C TYR A 74 -3.29 5.14 1.40
N ASP A 75 -2.40 4.42 0.75
CA ASP A 75 -2.72 3.14 0.11
C ASP A 75 -3.21 2.12 1.16
N LEU A 76 -2.50 2.01 2.29
CA LEU A 76 -2.89 1.14 3.39
C LEU A 76 -4.25 1.51 3.98
N TRP A 77 -4.51 2.81 4.17
CA TRP A 77 -5.83 3.29 4.59
C TRP A 77 -6.91 2.87 3.59
N PHE A 78 -6.70 3.15 2.31
CA PHE A 78 -7.67 2.83 1.26
C PHE A 78 -7.96 1.33 1.20
N ILE A 79 -6.92 0.48 1.23
CA ILE A 79 -7.07 -0.98 1.29
C ILE A 79 -7.82 -1.40 2.56
N SER A 80 -7.54 -0.76 3.70
CA SER A 80 -8.23 -1.08 4.95
C SER A 80 -9.71 -0.73 4.96
N GLU A 81 -10.16 0.15 4.07
CA GLU A 81 -11.59 0.45 3.86
C GLU A 81 -12.27 -0.53 2.88
N THR A 82 -11.54 -1.53 2.38
CA THR A 82 -12.07 -2.66 1.60
C THR A 82 -12.24 -3.91 2.47
N ASP A 83 -12.70 -5.02 1.89
CA ASP A 83 -12.85 -6.32 2.56
C ASP A 83 -11.52 -7.07 2.79
N PHE A 84 -10.37 -6.40 2.65
CA PHE A 84 -9.06 -7.01 2.91
C PHE A 84 -8.84 -7.27 4.40
N ASP A 85 -8.65 -8.54 4.77
CA ASP A 85 -8.38 -8.95 6.15
C ASP A 85 -6.88 -8.91 6.49
N PHE A 86 -6.46 -7.84 7.16
CA PHE A 86 -5.10 -7.70 7.67
C PHE A 86 -4.76 -8.66 8.82
N THR A 87 -5.75 -9.37 9.36
CA THR A 87 -5.57 -10.37 10.43
C THR A 87 -5.57 -11.80 9.91
N ASP A 88 -5.72 -11.99 8.60
CA ASP A 88 -5.64 -13.29 7.95
C ASP A 88 -4.27 -13.95 8.20
N LYS A 89 -4.29 -15.23 8.61
CA LYS A 89 -3.08 -15.97 8.97
C LYS A 89 -2.10 -16.10 7.80
N LYS A 90 -2.61 -16.25 6.57
CA LYS A 90 -1.78 -16.38 5.38
C LYS A 90 -1.09 -15.05 5.05
N PHE A 91 -1.82 -13.94 5.09
CA PHE A 91 -1.26 -12.60 4.97
C PHE A 91 -0.20 -12.32 6.03
N LEU A 92 -0.50 -12.58 7.31
CA LEU A 92 0.43 -12.35 8.42
C LEU A 92 1.72 -13.17 8.26
N SER A 93 1.62 -14.41 7.76
CA SER A 93 2.80 -15.25 7.47
C SER A 93 3.70 -14.63 6.38
N ILE A 94 3.11 -14.14 5.28
CA ILE A 94 3.84 -13.46 4.21
C ILE A 94 4.50 -12.19 4.73
N PHE A 95 3.75 -11.37 5.46
CA PHE A 95 4.24 -10.11 6.03
C PHE A 95 5.38 -10.32 7.03
N LYS A 96 5.28 -11.32 7.90
CA LYS A 96 6.36 -11.68 8.84
C LYS A 96 7.64 -12.08 8.11
N LYS A 97 7.55 -12.93 7.08
CA LYS A 97 8.72 -13.33 6.27
C LYS A 97 9.39 -12.12 5.61
N LYS A 98 8.59 -11.18 5.11
CA LYS A 98 9.09 -9.93 4.52
C LYS A 98 9.83 -9.04 5.52
N LEU A 99 9.33 -8.91 6.76
CA LEU A 99 10.06 -8.20 7.83
C LEU A 99 11.35 -8.92 8.23
N GLU A 100 11.33 -10.25 8.26
CA GLU A 100 12.52 -11.06 8.54
C GLU A 100 13.64 -10.85 7.51
N GLU A 101 13.29 -10.76 6.23
CA GLU A 101 14.21 -10.47 5.12
C GLU A 101 14.85 -9.08 5.26
N GLU A 102 14.14 -8.08 5.78
CA GLU A 102 14.67 -6.76 6.11
C GLU A 102 15.45 -6.73 7.44
N LYS A 103 15.52 -7.85 8.16
CA LYS A 103 16.10 -7.94 9.52
C LYS A 103 15.47 -6.95 10.51
N TYR A 104 14.22 -6.54 10.27
CA TYR A 104 13.51 -5.61 11.14
C TYR A 104 13.07 -6.34 12.42
N ARG A 105 13.30 -5.74 13.58
CA ARG A 105 13.04 -6.33 14.92
C ARG A 105 12.40 -5.36 15.90
N GLU A 106 12.18 -4.12 15.50
CA GLU A 106 11.59 -3.10 16.36
C GLU A 106 10.09 -3.29 16.49
N ASN A 107 9.51 -2.73 17.55
CA ASN A 107 8.07 -2.80 17.78
C ASN A 107 7.34 -1.78 16.90
N TYR A 108 6.55 -2.27 15.95
CA TYR A 108 5.75 -1.46 15.03
C TYR A 108 4.25 -1.44 15.36
N SER A 109 3.82 -2.07 16.46
CA SER A 109 2.40 -2.27 16.77
C SER A 109 1.65 -0.98 17.12
N HIS A 110 2.38 0.06 17.50
CA HIS A 110 1.85 1.40 17.73
C HIS A 110 2.38 2.39 16.69
N ASN A 111 1.48 3.05 15.95
CA ASN A 111 1.75 4.04 14.92
C ASN A 111 2.85 3.59 13.93
N PHE A 112 2.86 2.31 13.54
CA PHE A 112 3.88 1.72 12.66
C PHE A 112 5.32 1.78 13.22
N GLY A 113 5.50 2.05 14.51
CA GLY A 113 6.81 2.22 15.15
C GLY A 113 7.40 3.63 14.99
N LEU A 114 6.62 4.59 14.49
CA LEU A 114 7.09 5.95 14.23
C LEU A 114 7.18 6.80 15.48
N ASP A 115 8.23 7.64 15.53
CA ASP A 115 8.35 8.71 16.52
C ASP A 115 7.58 9.98 16.10
N GLN A 116 7.47 10.94 17.02
CA GLN A 116 6.71 12.17 16.79
C GLN A 116 7.29 13.00 15.62
N LYS A 117 8.61 13.02 15.45
CA LYS A 117 9.28 13.74 14.35
C LYS A 117 8.92 13.16 12.99
N SER A 118 8.89 11.84 12.90
CA SER A 118 8.47 11.10 11.71
C SER A 118 7.02 11.39 11.35
N ILE A 119 6.14 11.42 12.35
CA ILE A 119 4.73 11.77 12.17
C ILE A 119 4.57 13.21 11.66
N GLU A 120 5.32 14.16 12.20
CA GLU A 120 5.31 15.56 11.72
C GLU A 120 5.80 15.68 10.28
N LEU A 121 6.84 14.94 9.89
CA LEU A 121 7.32 14.89 8.52
C LEU A 121 6.22 14.39 7.56
N LEU A 122 5.56 13.29 7.93
CA LEU A 122 4.44 12.73 7.15
C LEU A 122 3.28 13.72 7.01
N ASN A 123 2.94 14.45 8.07
CA ASN A 123 1.89 15.47 8.01
C ASN A 123 2.23 16.59 7.01
N LYS A 124 3.50 17.02 6.93
CA LYS A 124 3.93 18.03 5.94
C LYS A 124 3.75 17.52 4.50
N GLN A 125 4.07 16.25 4.27
CA GLN A 125 3.93 15.61 2.95
C GLN A 125 2.47 15.50 2.46
N ILE A 126 1.47 15.57 3.35
CA ILE A 126 0.05 15.48 2.93
C ILE A 126 -0.25 16.54 1.87
N SER A 127 0.05 17.80 2.15
CA SER A 127 -0.27 18.91 1.24
C SER A 127 0.57 18.93 -0.04
N THR A 128 1.82 18.47 0.03
CA THR A 128 2.81 18.62 -1.05
C THR A 128 2.91 17.38 -1.94
N GLU A 129 2.71 16.18 -1.39
CA GLU A 129 2.98 14.90 -2.07
C GLU A 129 1.75 14.02 -2.24
N LEU A 130 0.71 14.19 -1.40
CA LEU A 130 -0.50 13.37 -1.45
C LEU A 130 -1.68 14.10 -2.12
N ILE A 131 -2.06 15.28 -1.63
CA ILE A 131 -3.23 16.02 -2.16
C ILE A 131 -3.17 16.22 -3.69
N PRO A 132 -2.01 16.49 -4.32
CA PRO A 132 -1.94 16.65 -5.78
C PRO A 132 -2.23 15.37 -6.58
N VAL A 133 -2.20 14.18 -5.97
CA VAL A 133 -2.27 12.89 -6.69
C VAL A 133 -3.51 12.05 -6.36
N ILE A 134 -4.26 12.39 -5.30
CA ILE A 134 -5.52 11.72 -4.96
C ILE A 134 -6.69 12.35 -5.73
N ARG A 135 -7.88 11.73 -5.66
CA ARG A 135 -9.02 12.24 -6.45
C ARG A 135 -9.50 13.58 -5.91
N ILE A 136 -10.02 14.42 -6.81
CA ILE A 136 -10.61 15.72 -6.45
C ILE A 136 -11.73 15.49 -5.43
N GLY A 137 -11.66 16.19 -4.30
CA GLY A 137 -12.64 16.10 -3.22
C GLY A 137 -12.35 15.01 -2.18
N GLU A 138 -11.36 14.14 -2.40
CA GLU A 138 -10.90 13.22 -1.36
C GLU A 138 -10.13 13.96 -0.27
N THR A 139 -10.35 13.54 0.99
CA THR A 139 -9.62 14.06 2.15
C THR A 139 -8.86 12.93 2.82
N PHE A 140 -7.70 13.24 3.39
CA PHE A 140 -6.87 12.25 4.07
C PHE A 140 -6.54 12.71 5.50
N ASN A 141 -6.62 11.78 6.44
CA ASN A 141 -6.30 12.03 7.85
C ASN A 141 -5.44 10.89 8.40
N ILE A 142 -4.15 11.15 8.58
CA ILE A 142 -3.18 10.16 9.04
C ILE A 142 -3.49 9.62 10.44
N ASN A 143 -4.09 10.42 11.33
CA ASN A 143 -4.46 9.99 12.67
C ASN A 143 -5.55 8.91 12.64
N LYS A 144 -6.47 8.96 11.65
CA LYS A 144 -7.45 7.88 11.44
C LYS A 144 -6.75 6.59 11.03
N VAL A 145 -5.73 6.68 10.18
CA VAL A 145 -4.90 5.53 9.75
C VAL A 145 -4.22 4.90 10.96
N PHE A 146 -3.52 5.69 11.77
CA PHE A 146 -2.88 5.21 12.99
C PHE A 146 -3.87 4.52 13.94
N LYS A 147 -5.02 5.16 14.23
CA LYS A 147 -6.03 4.58 15.10
C LYS A 147 -6.54 3.22 14.57
N ARG A 148 -6.73 3.09 13.26
CA ARG A 148 -7.19 1.85 12.64
C ARG A 148 -6.11 0.77 12.68
N PHE A 149 -4.89 1.09 12.27
CA PHE A 149 -3.80 0.12 12.22
C PHE A 149 -3.32 -0.30 13.61
N ASN A 150 -3.34 0.56 14.62
CA ASN A 150 -3.07 0.15 16.00
C ASN A 150 -4.02 -0.96 16.47
N ARG A 151 -5.31 -0.89 16.09
CA ARG A 151 -6.28 -1.94 16.41
C ARG A 151 -6.03 -3.22 15.62
N ILE A 152 -5.77 -3.09 14.31
CA ILE A 152 -5.45 -4.24 13.45
C ILE A 152 -4.24 -4.99 13.98
N MET A 153 -3.17 -4.28 14.33
CA MET A 153 -1.93 -4.88 14.84
C MET A 153 -2.14 -5.58 16.18
N GLN A 154 -2.90 -4.96 17.11
CA GLN A 154 -3.28 -5.61 18.37
C GLN A 154 -4.09 -6.90 18.15
N MET A 155 -5.02 -6.91 17.18
CA MET A 155 -5.79 -8.11 16.84
C MET A 155 -4.90 -9.20 16.23
N ALA A 156 -3.97 -8.83 15.34
CA ALA A 156 -3.03 -9.74 14.71
C ALA A 156 -2.08 -10.41 15.73
N GLU A 157 -1.59 -9.65 16.72
CA GLU A 157 -0.78 -10.18 17.83
C GLU A 157 -1.56 -11.23 18.63
N ASN A 158 -2.81 -10.93 19.00
CA ASN A 158 -3.68 -11.85 19.74
C ASN A 158 -3.99 -13.13 18.96
N ASN A 159 -4.11 -13.05 17.63
CA ASN A 159 -4.34 -14.20 16.76
C ASN A 159 -3.07 -15.03 16.51
N SER A 160 -1.89 -14.46 16.72
CA SER A 160 -0.59 -15.15 16.58
C SER A 160 -0.22 -15.96 17.84
N LEU A 161 -0.90 -15.70 18.97
CA LEU A 161 -0.74 -16.40 20.25
C LEU A 161 -1.72 -17.57 20.45
N LYS A 162 -2.58 -17.86 19.45
CA LYS A 162 -3.54 -18.98 19.44
C LYS A 162 -3.26 -19.96 18.31
#